data_AF-A0A524AY46-F1
#
_entry.id   AF-A0A524AY46-F1
#
_cell.length_a   1.000
_cell.length_b   1.000
_cell.length_c   1.000
_cell.angle_alpha   90.00
_cell.angle_beta   90.00
_cell.angle_gamma   90.00
#
_symmetry.space_group_name_H-M   'P 1'
#
loop_
_entity.id
_entity.type
_entity.pdbx_description
1 polymer ?
#
loop_
_entity_poly.entity_id
_entity_poly.type
_entity_poly.pdbx_seq_one_letter_code
_entity_poly.pdbx_strand_id
1 'polypeptide(L)'
;GVLDDKERDALKYIAQKLHFSLHELENLIQQFAATSHSANKPTVDDAYVILGVDKDIADKELKRAYRRLLSQHHPDKLVAKGLPEEMMTIAKEKTQEIISAYELIKKQRGMR
;
A
#
# COMPACT_ATOMS: atom_id res chain seq x y z
N GLY A 1 0.11 9.46 9.46
CA GLY A 1 -0.79 9.50 8.30
C GLY A 1 -1.61 10.75 8.38
N VAL A 2 -1.26 11.74 7.58
CA VAL A 2 -2.11 12.90 7.29
C VAL A 2 -2.03 12.98 5.78
N LEU A 3 -3.15 12.74 5.10
CA LEU A 3 -3.25 12.98 3.64
C LEU A 3 -2.86 14.43 3.41
N ASP A 4 -1.86 14.65 2.57
CA ASP A 4 -1.31 15.98 2.31
C ASP A 4 -2.39 16.83 1.62
N ASP A 5 -2.43 18.13 1.89
CA ASP A 5 -3.49 19.01 1.36
C ASP A 5 -3.54 18.99 -0.18
N LYS A 6 -2.40 18.67 -0.82
CA LYS A 6 -2.28 18.48 -2.26
C LYS A 6 -3.01 17.24 -2.79
N GLU A 7 -2.98 16.13 -2.05
CA GLU A 7 -3.66 14.89 -2.43
C GLU A 7 -5.18 15.08 -2.41
N ARG A 8 -5.69 15.85 -1.44
CA ARG A 8 -7.10 16.22 -1.37
C ARG A 8 -7.55 17.05 -2.56
N ASP A 9 -6.74 17.99 -3.01
CA ASP A 9 -7.12 18.86 -4.13
C ASP A 9 -7.08 18.12 -5.48
N ALA A 10 -6.15 17.17 -5.66
CA ALA A 10 -6.16 16.27 -6.81
C ALA A 10 -7.41 15.38 -6.85
N LEU A 11 -7.80 14.80 -5.71
CA LEU A 11 -9.02 14.01 -5.56
C LEU A 11 -10.29 14.83 -5.86
N LYS A 12 -10.35 16.09 -5.41
CA LYS A 12 -11.47 17.02 -5.74
C LYS A 12 -11.52 17.34 -7.22
N TYR A 13 -10.38 17.59 -7.85
CA TYR A 13 -10.30 17.90 -9.27
C TYR A 13 -10.77 16.71 -10.13
N ILE A 14 -10.36 15.49 -9.78
CA ILE A 14 -10.80 14.27 -10.47
C ILE A 14 -12.29 14.01 -10.22
N ALA A 15 -12.79 14.21 -9.00
CA ALA A 15 -14.20 14.04 -8.68
C ALA A 15 -15.10 15.00 -9.48
N GLN A 16 -14.72 16.28 -9.60
CA GLN A 16 -15.44 17.23 -10.45
C GLN A 16 -15.46 16.79 -11.92
N LYS A 17 -14.36 16.22 -12.41
CA LYS A 17 -14.25 15.70 -13.79
C LYS A 17 -15.08 14.44 -14.04
N LEU A 18 -15.34 13.66 -12.99
CA LEU A 18 -16.13 12.43 -13.02
C LEU A 18 -17.61 12.66 -12.61
N HIS A 19 -18.04 13.92 -12.47
CA HIS A 19 -19.38 14.31 -11.99
C HIS A 19 -19.74 13.78 -10.59
N PHE A 20 -18.75 13.50 -9.75
CA PHE A 20 -18.97 13.18 -8.34
C PHE A 20 -19.13 14.46 -7.52
N SER A 21 -20.09 14.48 -6.61
CA SER A 21 -20.22 15.58 -5.65
C SER A 21 -19.05 15.57 -4.66
N LEU A 22 -18.57 16.76 -4.30
CA LEU A 22 -17.55 16.96 -3.24
C LEU A 22 -17.93 16.25 -1.93
N HIS A 23 -19.24 16.21 -1.62
CA HIS A 23 -19.76 15.55 -0.43
C HIS A 23 -19.70 14.02 -0.52
N GLU A 24 -19.91 13.44 -1.71
CA GLU A 24 -19.79 12.00 -1.93
C GLU A 24 -18.34 11.55 -1.84
N LEU A 25 -17.43 12.37 -2.36
CA LEU A 25 -15.99 12.16 -2.23
C LEU A 25 -15.56 12.19 -0.76
N GLU A 26 -16.01 13.18 0.02
CA GLU A 26 -15.70 13.26 1.46
C GLU A 26 -16.25 12.06 2.25
N ASN A 27 -17.48 11.63 1.94
CA ASN A 27 -18.07 10.45 2.57
C ASN A 27 -17.29 9.17 2.21
N LEU A 28 -16.83 9.04 0.96
CA LEU A 28 -16.02 7.90 0.53
C LEU A 28 -14.66 7.89 1.22
N ILE A 29 -14.01 9.05 1.31
CA ILE A 29 -12.73 9.23 2.03
C ILE A 29 -12.92 8.94 3.52
N GLN A 30 -14.00 9.40 4.14
CA GLN A 30 -14.29 9.09 5.54
C GLN A 30 -14.56 7.61 5.78
N GLN A 31 -15.27 6.93 4.87
CA GLN A 31 -15.50 5.49 4.98
C GLN A 31 -14.19 4.70 4.82
N PHE A 32 -13.37 5.06 3.83
CA PHE A 32 -12.05 4.44 3.65
C PHE A 32 -11.11 4.74 4.83
N ALA A 33 -11.10 5.98 5.32
CA ALA A 33 -10.31 6.39 6.48
C ALA A 33 -10.79 5.66 7.74
N ALA A 34 -12.10 5.52 7.98
CA ALA A 34 -12.64 4.76 9.10
C ALA A 34 -12.27 3.27 9.02
N THR A 35 -12.22 2.69 7.82
CA THR A 35 -11.76 1.32 7.59
C THR A 35 -10.22 1.21 7.74
N SER A 36 -9.50 2.29 7.46
CA SER A 36 -8.04 2.41 7.57
C SER A 36 -7.57 2.95 8.93
N HIS A 37 -8.50 3.34 9.81
CA HIS A 37 -8.25 3.95 11.13
C HIS A 37 -8.25 2.93 12.26
N SER A 38 -8.30 1.63 11.96
CA SER A 38 -7.62 0.67 12.82
C SER A 38 -6.12 0.83 12.59
N ALA A 39 -5.55 1.91 13.16
CA ALA A 39 -4.13 2.18 13.25
C ALA A 39 -3.43 1.20 14.23
N ASN A 40 -3.84 -0.07 14.22
CA ASN A 40 -3.03 -1.12 14.77
C ASN A 40 -1.86 -1.30 13.80
N LYS A 41 -0.64 -1.21 14.34
CA LYS A 41 0.55 -1.65 13.62
C LYS A 41 0.26 -3.02 12.99
N PRO A 42 0.53 -3.22 11.69
CA PRO A 42 0.22 -4.47 11.03
C PRO A 42 0.82 -5.62 11.83
N THR A 43 -0.03 -6.57 12.21
CA THR A 43 0.38 -7.76 12.94
C THR A 43 1.14 -8.71 12.02
N VAL A 44 1.74 -9.76 12.58
CA VAL A 44 2.43 -10.76 11.74
C VAL A 44 1.45 -11.47 10.82
N ASP A 45 0.22 -11.70 11.26
CA ASP A 45 -0.82 -12.26 10.41
C ASP A 45 -1.16 -11.32 9.24
N ASP A 46 -1.27 -10.01 9.50
CA ASP A 46 -1.48 -9.02 8.44
C ASP A 46 -0.30 -9.01 7.45
N ALA A 47 0.93 -9.17 7.95
CA ALA A 47 2.11 -9.23 7.09
C ALA A 47 2.08 -10.42 6.12
N TYR A 48 1.59 -11.59 6.54
CA TYR A 48 1.41 -12.74 5.65
C TYR A 48 0.35 -12.47 4.58
N VAL A 49 -0.75 -11.81 4.96
CA VAL A 49 -1.81 -11.38 4.05
C VAL A 49 -1.29 -10.35 3.03
N ILE A 50 -0.53 -9.35 3.47
CA ILE A 50 0.09 -8.32 2.59
C ILE A 50 1.02 -8.97 1.57
N LEU A 51 1.80 -9.97 1.97
CA LEU A 51 2.67 -10.71 1.06
C LEU A 51 1.92 -11.74 0.20
N GLY A 52 0.64 -12.00 0.50
CA GLY A 52 -0.19 -12.98 -0.20
C GLY A 52 0.33 -14.41 -0.05
N VAL A 53 0.84 -14.75 1.14
CA VAL A 53 1.43 -16.05 1.44
C VAL A 53 0.81 -16.65 2.69
N ASP A 54 0.89 -17.97 2.83
CA ASP A 54 0.45 -18.65 4.04
C ASP A 54 1.44 -18.44 5.20
N LYS A 55 0.95 -18.49 6.44
CA LYS A 55 1.75 -18.43 7.66
C LYS A 55 2.68 -19.64 7.81
N ASP A 56 2.34 -20.77 7.20
CA ASP A 56 3.16 -21.99 7.16
C ASP A 56 4.17 -22.02 6.00
N ILE A 57 4.27 -20.94 5.21
CA ILE A 57 5.18 -20.90 4.05
C ILE A 57 6.64 -21.13 4.44
N ALA A 58 7.42 -21.81 3.61
CA ALA A 58 8.85 -21.97 3.83
C ALA A 58 9.61 -20.64 3.60
N ASP A 59 10.69 -20.42 4.36
CA ASP A 59 11.54 -19.22 4.28
C ASP A 59 12.05 -18.90 2.86
N LYS A 60 12.35 -19.94 2.09
CA LYS A 60 12.80 -19.83 0.69
C LYS A 60 11.68 -19.29 -0.21
N GLU A 61 10.45 -19.70 0.04
CA GLU A 61 9.28 -19.27 -0.72
C GLU A 61 8.82 -17.87 -0.29
N LEU A 62 8.91 -17.54 1.01
CA LEU A 62 8.69 -16.19 1.52
C LEU A 62 9.60 -15.17 0.81
N LYS A 63 10.90 -15.46 0.73
CA LYS A 63 11.87 -14.62 -0.02
C LYS A 63 11.51 -14.51 -1.50
N ARG A 64 10.97 -15.58 -2.10
CA ARG A 64 10.56 -15.58 -3.51
C ARG A 64 9.33 -14.69 -3.72
N ALA A 65 8.33 -14.79 -2.85
CA ALA A 65 7.13 -13.95 -2.86
C ALA A 65 7.48 -12.46 -2.70
N TYR A 66 8.34 -12.15 -1.73
CA TYR A 66 8.86 -10.79 -1.50
C TYR A 66 9.52 -10.18 -2.75
N ARG A 67 10.46 -10.90 -3.38
CA ARG A 67 11.10 -10.42 -4.62
C ARG A 67 10.12 -10.25 -5.77
N ARG A 68 9.12 -11.13 -5.87
CA ARG A 68 8.08 -11.05 -6.91
C ARG A 68 7.25 -9.79 -6.75
N LEU A 69 6.80 -9.50 -5.52
CA LEU A 69 6.02 -8.31 -5.20
C LEU A 69 6.81 -7.02 -5.43
N LEU A 70 8.08 -6.97 -5.02
CA LEU A 70 8.97 -5.84 -5.31
C LEU A 70 9.10 -5.57 -6.81
N SER A 71 9.22 -6.61 -7.64
CA SER A 71 9.32 -6.45 -9.09
C SER A 71 8.01 -6.00 -9.74
N GLN A 72 6.87 -6.34 -9.15
CA GLN A 72 5.54 -5.94 -9.64
C GLN A 72 5.21 -4.50 -9.29
N HIS A 73 5.63 -4.04 -8.11
CA HIS A 73 5.35 -2.69 -7.60
C HIS A 73 6.53 -1.72 -7.77
N HIS A 74 7.55 -2.10 -8.53
CA HIS A 74 8.75 -1.27 -8.67
C HIS A 74 8.41 0.08 -9.34
N PRO A 75 8.71 1.21 -8.69
CA PRO A 75 8.38 2.55 -9.22
C PRO A 75 9.03 2.79 -10.59
N ASP A 76 10.19 2.20 -10.85
CA ASP A 76 10.93 2.28 -12.11
C ASP A 76 10.12 1.79 -13.33
N LYS A 77 9.23 0.79 -13.16
CA LYS A 77 8.31 0.35 -14.23
C LYS A 77 7.13 1.30 -14.45
N LEU A 78 6.77 2.09 -13.44
CA LEU A 78 5.67 3.05 -13.51
C LEU A 78 6.16 4.40 -14.07
N VAL A 79 7.41 4.77 -13.79
CA VAL A 79 8.10 5.93 -14.39
C VAL A 79 8.17 5.80 -15.92
N ALA A 80 8.48 4.59 -16.42
CA ALA A 80 8.53 4.33 -17.85
C ALA A 80 7.16 4.50 -18.58
N LYS A 81 6.05 4.53 -17.85
CA LYS A 81 4.69 4.75 -18.38
C LYS A 81 4.24 6.22 -18.31
N GLY A 82 5.07 7.15 -17.82
CA GLY A 82 4.72 8.57 -17.73
C GLY A 82 3.57 8.86 -16.75
N LEU A 83 3.44 8.02 -15.71
CA LEU A 83 2.36 8.14 -14.73
C LEU A 83 2.57 9.34 -13.79
N PRO A 84 1.49 9.93 -13.24
CA PRO A 84 1.56 11.05 -12.30
C PRO A 84 2.37 10.72 -11.04
N GLU A 85 2.98 11.74 -10.45
CA GLU A 85 3.80 11.64 -9.23
C GLU A 85 3.05 10.98 -8.05
N GLU A 86 1.73 11.17 -7.97
CA GLU A 86 0.85 10.53 -6.97
C GLU A 86 0.81 9.00 -7.09
N MET A 87 0.80 8.46 -8.31
CA MET A 87 0.89 7.00 -8.52
C MET A 87 2.27 6.46 -8.13
N MET A 88 3.31 7.28 -8.26
CA MET A 88 4.66 6.96 -7.76
C MET A 88 4.69 6.89 -6.24
N THR A 89 4.02 7.82 -5.55
CA THR A 89 3.87 7.82 -4.10
C THR A 89 3.14 6.56 -3.63
N ILE A 90 2.01 6.22 -4.25
CA ILE A 90 1.24 5.01 -3.92
C ILE A 90 2.08 3.74 -4.14
N ALA A 91 2.84 3.66 -5.24
CA ALA A 91 3.72 2.52 -5.50
C ALA A 91 4.86 2.42 -4.48
N LYS A 92 5.41 3.56 -4.07
CA LYS A 92 6.44 3.64 -3.03
C LYS A 92 5.88 3.22 -1.67
N GLU A 93 4.70 3.70 -1.29
CA GLU A 93 4.03 3.29 -0.06
C GLU A 93 3.75 1.78 -0.06
N LYS A 94 3.23 1.24 -1.17
CA LYS A 94 3.00 -0.20 -1.29
C LYS A 94 4.29 -1.01 -1.18
N THR A 95 5.37 -0.52 -1.79
CA THR A 95 6.70 -1.12 -1.66
C THR A 95 7.19 -1.10 -0.21
N GLN A 96 7.01 0.02 0.48
CA GLN A 96 7.39 0.16 1.89
C GLN A 96 6.58 -0.78 2.80
N GLU A 97 5.30 -0.96 2.50
CA GLU A 97 4.40 -1.88 3.19
C GLU A 97 4.85 -3.34 3.01
N ILE A 98 5.24 -3.74 1.79
CA ILE A 98 5.81 -5.05 1.47
C ILE A 98 7.12 -5.30 2.24
N ILE A 99 8.02 -4.30 2.28
CA ILE A 99 9.28 -4.38 3.02
C ILE A 99 9.00 -4.57 4.52
N SER A 100 8.11 -3.75 5.06
CA SER A 100 7.75 -3.76 6.47
C SER A 100 7.12 -5.10 6.88
N ALA A 101 6.22 -5.65 6.06
CA ALA A 101 5.62 -6.97 6.26
C ALA A 101 6.69 -8.08 6.28
N TYR A 102 7.61 -8.08 5.32
CA TYR A 102 8.69 -9.06 5.27
C TYR A 102 9.62 -8.97 6.49
N GLU A 103 10.00 -7.75 6.92
CA GLU A 103 10.82 -7.57 8.12
C GLU A 103 10.13 -8.06 9.39
N LEU A 104 8.82 -7.82 9.51
CA LEU A 104 8.03 -8.24 10.65
C LEU A 104 7.98 -9.77 10.77
N ILE A 105 7.76 -10.48 9.66
CA ILE A 105 7.81 -11.95 9.59
C ILE A 105 9.24 -12.45 9.85
N LYS A 106 10.24 -11.82 9.25
CA LYS A 106 11.66 -12.16 9.44
C LYS A 106 12.04 -12.09 10.92
N LYS A 107 11.60 -11.04 11.62
CA LYS A 107 11.83 -10.84 13.05
C LYS A 107 11.08 -11.88 13.89
N GLN A 108 9.83 -12.17 13.56
CA GLN A 108 9.03 -13.19 14.26
C GLN A 108 9.66 -14.58 14.14
N ARG A 109 10.15 -14.94 12.95
CA ARG A 109 10.78 -16.24 12.67
C ARG A 109 12.24 -16.32 13.13
N GLY A 110 12.82 -15.23 13.65
CA GLY A 110 14.22 -15.18 14.09
C GLY A 110 15.23 -15.37 12.96
N MET A 111 14.84 -15.10 11.72
CA MET A 111 15.70 -15.25 10.55
C MET A 111 16.79 -14.16 10.59
N ARG A 112 18.07 -14.54 10.56
CA ARG A 112 19.20 -13.60 10.49
C ARG A 112 19.57 -13.30 9.03
#